data_AF-K0SGT0-F1
#
_entry.id   AF-K0SGT0-F1
#
_cell.length_a   1.000
_cell.length_b   1.000
_cell.length_c   1.000
_cell.angle_alpha   90.00
_cell.angle_beta   90.00
_cell.angle_gamma   90.00
#
_symmetry.space_group_name_H-M   'P 1'
#
loop_
_entity.id
_entity.type
_entity.pdbx_description
1 polymer ?
#
loop_
_entity_poly.entity_id
_entity_poly.type
_entity_poly.pdbx_seq_one_letter_code
_entity_poly.pdbx_strand_id
1 'polypeptide(L)'
;GVRGYPTIKWGDPADLQDYQGGRSYDDLKKFADENLKPMCSPKNLDLCDDEKKAEIEKFQSMSDADLNAAIEKEEQKLEDAEEYFKSEVQKLQDRYTALSTEKDEKIEAVKSAGLGLMKAVKAAKPSGSDEL
;
A
#
# COMPACT_ATOMS: atom_id res chain seq x y z
N GLY A 1 -11.03 -9.57 4.97
CA GLY A 1 -10.85 -10.92 4.37
C GLY A 1 -9.40 -11.18 3.97
N VAL A 2 -9.04 -12.43 3.63
CA VAL A 2 -7.68 -12.78 3.16
C VAL A 2 -7.50 -12.30 1.71
N ARG A 3 -6.53 -11.40 1.48
CA ARG A 3 -6.28 -10.79 0.15
C ARG A 3 -5.13 -11.44 -0.63
N GLY A 4 -4.45 -12.44 -0.08
CA GLY A 4 -3.37 -13.17 -0.75
C GLY A 4 -2.78 -14.31 0.10
N TYR A 5 -2.14 -15.29 -0.53
CA TYR A 5 -1.55 -16.45 0.17
C TYR A 5 -0.02 -16.44 0.09
N PRO A 6 0.68 -16.83 1.17
CA PRO A 6 0.15 -17.09 2.52
C PRO A 6 -0.05 -15.79 3.33
N THR A 7 -1.25 -15.56 3.87
CA THR A 7 -1.48 -14.54 4.93
C THR A 7 -1.37 -15.21 6.30
N ILE A 8 -0.55 -14.64 7.18
CA ILE A 8 -0.43 -15.08 8.58
C ILE A 8 -1.12 -14.01 9.43
N LYS A 9 -1.97 -14.46 10.36
CA LYS A 9 -2.66 -13.61 11.33
C LYS A 9 -2.40 -14.13 12.74
N TRP A 10 -2.48 -13.25 13.74
CA TRP A 10 -2.19 -13.57 15.13
C TRP A 10 -3.05 -12.74 16.08
N GLY A 11 -3.16 -13.15 17.35
CA GLY A 11 -3.91 -12.42 18.38
C GLY A 11 -5.21 -13.10 18.77
N ASP A 12 -6.20 -12.29 19.16
CA ASP A 12 -7.51 -12.77 19.62
C ASP A 12 -8.32 -13.35 18.44
N PRO A 13 -8.99 -14.51 18.58
CA PRO A 13 -9.85 -15.05 17.52
C PRO A 13 -10.93 -14.10 17.01
N ALA A 14 -11.40 -13.17 17.85
CA ALA A 14 -12.38 -12.15 17.47
C ALA A 14 -11.75 -10.90 16.84
N ASP A 15 -10.43 -10.69 17.00
CA ASP A 15 -9.69 -9.54 16.47
C ASP A 15 -8.28 -9.96 16.00
N LEU A 16 -8.25 -10.67 14.88
CA LEU A 16 -7.01 -11.21 14.33
C LEU A 16 -6.21 -10.15 13.56
N GLN A 17 -5.07 -9.78 14.13
CA GLN A 17 -4.12 -8.82 13.59
C GLN A 17 -3.25 -9.44 12.49
N ASP A 18 -2.88 -8.65 11.48
CA ASP A 18 -2.00 -9.12 10.40
C ASP A 18 -0.55 -9.25 10.88
N TYR A 19 0.09 -10.36 10.51
CA TYR A 19 1.53 -10.54 10.71
C TYR A 19 2.32 -9.94 9.55
N GLN A 20 3.10 -8.90 9.82
CA GLN A 20 3.96 -8.21 8.84
C GLN A 20 5.47 -8.49 9.04
N GLY A 21 5.83 -9.43 9.92
CA GLY A 21 7.22 -9.77 10.21
C GLY A 21 7.86 -10.72 9.20
N GLY A 22 9.15 -11.04 9.43
CA GLY A 22 9.90 -12.00 8.63
C GLY A 22 9.31 -13.41 8.67
N ARG A 23 9.41 -14.18 7.59
CA ARG A 23 8.79 -15.52 7.47
C ARG A 23 9.77 -16.67 7.68
N SER A 24 10.99 -16.36 8.11
CA SER A 24 11.93 -17.40 8.52
C SER A 24 11.46 -18.04 9.83
N TYR A 25 11.92 -19.26 10.09
CA TYR A 25 11.63 -19.92 11.37
C TYR A 25 12.08 -19.07 12.56
N ASP A 26 13.28 -18.47 12.48
CA ASP A 26 13.84 -17.67 13.56
C ASP A 26 13.01 -16.39 13.81
N ASP A 27 12.56 -15.72 12.74
CA ASP A 27 11.70 -14.53 12.86
C ASP A 27 10.34 -14.88 13.47
N LEU A 28 9.71 -15.97 13.02
CA LEU A 28 8.42 -16.42 13.53
C LEU A 28 8.52 -16.89 14.98
N LYS A 29 9.60 -17.59 15.34
CA LYS A 29 9.84 -18.02 16.72
C LYS A 29 10.06 -16.82 17.63
N LYS A 30 10.90 -15.87 17.23
CA LYS A 30 11.14 -14.65 18.00
C LYS A 30 9.84 -13.87 18.19
N PHE A 31 9.06 -13.72 17.13
CA PHE A 31 7.76 -13.06 17.20
C PHE A 31 6.84 -13.76 18.21
N ALA A 32 6.75 -15.09 18.14
CA ALA A 32 5.96 -15.88 19.07
C ALA A 32 6.41 -15.69 20.53
N ASP A 33 7.70 -15.79 20.81
CA ASP A 33 8.27 -15.65 22.15
C ASP A 33 8.02 -14.25 22.74
N GLU A 34 8.04 -13.21 21.91
CA GLU A 34 7.89 -11.82 22.33
C GLU A 34 6.41 -11.40 22.45
N ASN A 35 5.54 -11.86 21.55
CA ASN A 35 4.20 -11.29 21.33
C ASN A 35 3.03 -12.24 21.61
N LEU A 36 3.21 -13.57 21.57
CA LEU A 36 2.14 -14.53 21.89
C LEU A 36 2.03 -14.76 23.40
N LYS A 37 1.88 -13.65 24.14
CA LYS A 37 1.56 -13.62 25.57
C LYS A 37 0.08 -13.33 25.73
N PRO A 38 -0.51 -13.52 26.92
CA PRO A 38 -1.83 -12.99 27.23
C PRO A 38 -1.88 -11.52 26.78
N MET A 39 -2.82 -11.22 25.88
CA MET A 39 -2.95 -9.90 25.30
C MET A 39 -4.07 -9.13 25.99
N CYS A 40 -3.93 -7.81 26.02
CA CYS A 40 -5.02 -6.89 26.32
C CYS A 40 -6.28 -7.31 25.53
N SER A 41 -7.35 -7.62 26.25
CA SER A 41 -8.63 -8.00 25.66
C SER A 41 -9.76 -7.72 26.64
N PRO A 42 -11.03 -7.75 26.21
CA PRO A 42 -12.18 -7.62 27.12
C PRO A 42 -12.21 -8.67 28.25
N LYS A 43 -11.49 -9.78 28.10
CA LYS A 43 -11.37 -10.84 29.12
C LYS A 43 -10.13 -10.70 30.01
N ASN A 44 -9.13 -9.93 29.57
CA ASN A 44 -7.87 -9.67 30.30
C ASN A 44 -7.60 -8.15 30.34
N LEU A 45 -8.54 -7.39 30.91
CA LEU A 45 -8.46 -5.94 30.96
C LEU A 45 -7.20 -5.47 31.70
N ASP A 46 -6.73 -6.21 32.69
CA ASP A 46 -5.51 -5.93 33.46
C ASP A 46 -4.25 -5.79 32.60
N LEU A 47 -4.24 -6.41 31.41
CA LEU A 47 -3.14 -6.38 30.45
C LEU A 47 -3.22 -5.18 29.48
N CYS A 48 -4.28 -4.38 29.55
CA CYS A 48 -4.48 -3.18 28.74
C CYS A 48 -3.87 -1.94 29.38
N ASP A 49 -3.38 -1.02 28.55
CA ASP A 49 -3.15 0.36 28.97
C ASP A 49 -4.48 1.07 29.28
N ASP A 50 -4.41 2.21 29.96
CA ASP A 50 -5.61 2.91 30.46
C ASP A 50 -6.50 3.41 29.30
N GLU A 51 -5.91 3.75 28.16
CA GLU A 51 -6.64 4.19 26.97
C GLU A 51 -7.49 3.04 26.39
N LYS A 52 -6.88 1.87 26.18
CA LYS A 52 -7.58 0.69 25.68
C LYS A 52 -8.62 0.16 26.67
N LYS A 53 -8.36 0.22 27.98
CA LYS A 53 -9.35 -0.13 29.00
C LYS A 53 -10.59 0.75 28.86
N ALA A 54 -10.40 2.07 28.82
CA ALA A 54 -11.52 3.01 28.70
C ALA A 54 -12.31 2.79 27.40
N GLU A 55 -11.63 2.47 26.31
CA GLU A 55 -12.27 2.15 25.04
C GLU A 55 -13.08 0.83 25.11
N ILE A 56 -12.53 -0.22 25.71
CA ILE A 56 -13.25 -1.48 25.90
C ILE A 56 -14.47 -1.28 26.80
N GLU A 57 -14.33 -0.56 27.91
CA GLU A 57 -15.43 -0.25 28.83
C GLU A 57 -16.53 0.56 28.13
N LYS A 58 -16.15 1.54 27.30
CA LYS A 58 -17.08 2.29 26.48
C LYS A 58 -17.88 1.36 25.57
N PHE A 59 -17.23 0.45 24.84
CA PHE A 59 -17.94 -0.49 23.97
C PHE A 59 -18.79 -1.50 24.75
N GLN A 60 -18.33 -1.98 25.91
CA GLN A 60 -19.10 -2.84 26.80
C GLN A 60 -20.34 -2.14 27.39
N SER A 61 -20.31 -0.81 27.50
CA SER A 61 -21.44 -0.01 27.97
C SER A 61 -22.50 0.26 26.89
N MET A 62 -22.20 0.00 25.62
CA MET A 62 -23.16 0.15 24.52
C MET A 62 -24.17 -1.00 24.51
N SER A 63 -25.38 -0.75 24.01
CA SER A 63 -26.32 -1.83 23.73
C SER A 63 -25.82 -2.66 22.54
N ASP A 64 -26.20 -3.93 22.46
CA ASP A 64 -25.85 -4.79 21.31
C ASP A 64 -26.24 -4.16 19.96
N ALA A 65 -27.38 -3.45 19.93
CA ALA A 65 -27.84 -2.76 18.72
C ALA A 65 -26.93 -1.59 18.34
N ASP A 66 -26.52 -0.77 19.31
CA ASP A 66 -25.62 0.36 19.07
C ASP A 66 -24.21 -0.13 18.70
N LEU A 67 -23.74 -1.20 19.34
CA LEU A 67 -22.43 -1.79 19.06
C LEU A 67 -22.39 -2.39 17.65
N ASN A 68 -23.42 -3.12 17.24
CA ASN A 68 -23.54 -3.66 15.87
C ASN A 68 -23.59 -2.54 14.83
N ALA A 69 -24.37 -1.48 15.06
CA ALA A 69 -24.42 -0.33 14.15
C ALA A 69 -23.07 0.40 14.05
N ALA A 70 -22.31 0.48 15.14
CA ALA A 70 -20.96 1.03 15.12
C ALA A 70 -19.99 0.13 14.33
N ILE A 71 -20.06 -1.20 14.50
CA ILE A 71 -19.26 -2.17 13.74
C ILE A 71 -19.55 -2.04 12.24
N GLU A 72 -20.82 -2.10 11.83
CA GLU A 72 -21.22 -1.98 10.41
C GLU A 72 -20.70 -0.68 9.78
N LYS A 73 -20.75 0.43 10.53
CA LYS A 73 -20.24 1.72 10.06
C LYS A 73 -18.73 1.73 9.86
N GLU A 74 -17.96 1.13 10.76
CA GLU A 74 -16.51 1.06 10.61
C GLU A 74 -16.09 0.05 9.53
N GLU A 75 -16.80 -1.08 9.39
CA GLU A 75 -16.62 -2.03 8.29
C GLU A 75 -16.90 -1.37 6.92
N GLN A 76 -17.97 -0.59 6.81
CA GLN A 76 -18.28 0.16 5.59
C GLN A 76 -17.17 1.16 5.23
N LYS A 77 -16.61 1.88 6.19
CA LYS A 77 -15.46 2.77 5.92
C LYS A 77 -14.24 2.03 5.41
N LEU A 78 -14.00 0.80 5.89
CA LEU A 78 -12.91 -0.04 5.38
C LEU A 78 -13.15 -0.43 3.93
N GLU A 79 -14.37 -0.85 3.59
CA GLU A 79 -14.76 -1.17 2.22
C GLU A 79 -14.64 0.05 1.29
N ASP A 80 -15.19 1.20 1.69
CA ASP A 80 -15.11 2.46 0.95
C ASP A 80 -13.65 2.87 0.68
N ALA A 81 -12.77 2.72 1.67
CA ALA A 81 -11.34 3.02 1.53
C ALA A 81 -10.64 2.07 0.55
N GLU A 82 -10.98 0.77 0.56
CA GLU A 82 -10.48 -0.19 -0.42
C GLU A 82 -10.94 0.11 -1.84
N GLU A 83 -12.23 0.44 -2.02
CA GLU A 83 -12.80 0.79 -3.32
C GLU A 83 -12.20 2.07 -3.88
N TYR A 84 -12.08 3.11 -3.05
CA TYR A 84 -11.42 4.35 -3.42
C TYR A 84 -9.98 4.10 -3.87
N PHE A 85 -9.21 3.31 -3.12
CA PHE A 85 -7.84 2.95 -3.50
C PHE A 85 -7.79 2.21 -4.84
N LYS A 86 -8.66 1.22 -5.06
CA LYS A 86 -8.75 0.49 -6.34
C LYS A 86 -9.07 1.44 -7.51
N SER A 87 -10.00 2.38 -7.31
CA SER A 87 -10.36 3.39 -8.31
C SER A 87 -9.17 4.27 -8.69
N GLU A 88 -8.44 4.79 -7.69
CA GLU A 88 -7.29 5.65 -7.93
C GLU A 88 -6.11 4.90 -8.58
N VAL A 89 -5.90 3.62 -8.22
CA VAL A 89 -4.91 2.77 -8.89
C VAL A 89 -5.24 2.59 -10.38
N GLN A 90 -6.51 2.37 -10.73
CA GLN A 90 -6.92 2.26 -12.13
C GLN A 90 -6.67 3.57 -12.89
N LYS A 91 -7.05 4.71 -12.32
CA LYS A 91 -6.78 6.03 -12.94
C LYS A 91 -5.29 6.27 -13.14
N LEU A 92 -4.46 5.83 -12.19
CA LEU A 92 -3.01 5.93 -12.30
C LEU A 92 -2.46 5.08 -13.45
N GLN A 93 -2.96 3.85 -13.63
CA GLN A 93 -2.59 2.96 -14.72
C GLN A 93 -3.00 3.51 -16.09
N ASP A 94 -4.20 4.06 -16.19
CA ASP A 94 -4.70 4.68 -17.43
C ASP A 94 -3.84 5.89 -17.79
N ARG A 95 -3.54 6.74 -16.79
CA ARG A 95 -2.67 7.91 -16.96
C ARG A 95 -1.25 7.52 -17.36
N TYR A 96 -0.70 6.46 -16.75
CA TYR A 96 0.63 5.96 -17.10
C TYR A 96 0.67 5.51 -18.56
N THR A 97 -0.33 4.73 -18.99
CA THR A 97 -0.43 4.26 -20.38
C THR A 97 -0.51 5.43 -21.35
N ALA A 98 -1.39 6.40 -21.09
CA ALA A 98 -1.53 7.59 -21.92
C ALA A 98 -0.22 8.39 -22.02
N LEU A 99 0.44 8.64 -20.88
CA LEU A 99 1.73 9.34 -20.85
C LEU A 99 2.83 8.58 -21.56
N SER A 100 2.85 7.24 -21.49
CA SER A 100 3.84 6.44 -22.21
C SER A 100 3.65 6.55 -23.71
N THR A 101 2.41 6.46 -24.21
CA THR A 101 2.09 6.65 -25.63
C THR A 101 2.46 8.05 -26.09
N GLU A 102 2.06 9.09 -25.36
CA GLU A 102 2.39 10.48 -25.70
C GLU A 102 3.92 10.72 -25.74
N LYS A 103 4.65 10.13 -24.79
CA LYS A 103 6.11 10.18 -24.75
C LYS A 103 6.70 9.51 -26.00
N ASP A 104 6.21 8.34 -26.40
CA ASP A 104 6.70 7.64 -27.59
C ASP A 104 6.39 8.42 -28.89
N GLU A 105 5.18 8.98 -29.02
CA GLU A 105 4.81 9.85 -30.15
C GLU A 105 5.69 11.09 -30.24
N LYS A 106 5.97 11.76 -29.12
CA LYS A 106 6.87 12.91 -29.06
C LYS A 106 8.30 12.53 -29.46
N ILE A 107 8.80 11.38 -29.00
CA ILE A 107 10.12 10.87 -29.39
C ILE A 107 10.18 10.63 -30.90
N GLU A 108 9.16 9.98 -31.47
CA GLU A 108 9.10 9.73 -32.91
C GLU A 108 9.00 11.04 -33.69
N ALA A 109 8.18 12.00 -33.27
CA ALA A 109 8.12 13.32 -33.91
C ALA A 109 9.48 14.03 -33.93
N VAL A 110 10.25 13.95 -32.83
CA VAL A 110 11.61 14.50 -32.77
C VAL A 110 12.58 13.77 -33.70
N LYS A 111 12.48 12.44 -33.81
CA LYS A 111 13.29 11.66 -34.77
C LYS A 111 12.93 12.00 -36.21
N SER A 112 11.64 12.08 -36.53
CA SER A 112 11.08 12.43 -37.84
C SER A 112 11.38 13.87 -38.25
N ALA A 113 11.53 14.80 -37.30
CA ALA A 113 12.02 16.15 -37.55
C ALA A 113 13.50 16.20 -38.00
N GLY A 114 14.14 15.04 -38.18
CA GLY A 114 15.47 14.93 -38.76
C GLY A 114 16.58 15.08 -37.72
N LEU A 115 16.32 14.91 -36.41
CA LEU A 115 17.34 14.98 -35.37
C LEU A 115 18.56 14.09 -35.70
N GLY A 116 18.33 12.90 -36.27
CA GLY A 116 19.40 12.01 -36.73
C GLY A 116 20.26 12.64 -37.81
N LEU A 117 19.64 13.29 -38.81
CA LEU A 117 20.33 14.01 -39.87
C LEU A 117 21.06 15.25 -39.34
N MET A 118 20.45 16.03 -38.45
CA MET A 118 21.09 17.18 -37.80
C MET A 118 22.37 16.75 -37.06
N LYS A 119 22.32 15.63 -36.34
CA LYS A 119 23.50 15.05 -35.67
C LYS A 119 24.55 14.58 -36.67
N ALA A 120 24.14 13.90 -37.75
CA ALA A 120 25.05 13.43 -38.80
C ALA A 120 25.76 14.60 -39.52
N VAL A 121 25.02 15.67 -39.86
CA VAL A 121 25.58 16.88 -40.46
C VAL A 121 26.58 17.56 -39.52
N LYS A 122 26.28 17.65 -38.22
CA LYS A 122 27.22 18.19 -37.23
C LYS A 122 28.51 17.36 -37.15
N ALA A 123 28.40 16.04 -37.20
CA ALA A 123 29.55 15.14 -37.16
C ALA A 123 30.40 15.19 -38.45
N ALA A 124 29.77 15.42 -39.61
CA ALA A 124 30.44 15.54 -40.89
C ALA A 124 31.06 16.93 -41.16
N LYS A 125 30.78 17.94 -40.31
CA LYS A 125 31.42 19.25 -40.44
C LYS A 125 32.93 19.11 -40.17
N PRO A 126 33.81 19.52 -41.10
CA PRO A 126 35.24 19.53 -40.86
C PRO A 126 35.56 20.43 -39.67
N SER A 127 36.33 19.93 -38.71
CA SER A 127 36.87 20.75 -37.63
C SER A 127 38.02 21.59 -38.19
N GLY A 128 37.77 22.87 -38.44
CA GLY A 128 38.79 23.82 -38.85
C GLY A 128 38.97 23.91 -40.36
N SER A 129 38.49 25.01 -40.92
CA SER A 129 39.16 25.67 -42.01
C SER A 129 40.33 26.44 -41.39
N ASP A 130 41.52 25.85 -41.40
CA ASP A 130 42.84 26.45 -41.18
C ASP A 130 43.82 25.31 -41.56
N GLU A 131 44.70 25.38 -42.56
CA GLU A 131 45.31 26.48 -43.29
C GLU A 131 45.57 26.07 -44.76
N LEU A 132 45.37 27.02 -45.68
CA LEU A 132 46.13 27.18 -46.92
C LEU A 132 47.19 28.24 -46.65
#